data_AF-A0A0W8C9D9-F1
#
_entry.id   AF-A0A0W8C9D9-F1
#
_cell.length_a   1.000
_cell.length_b   1.000
_cell.length_c   1.000
_cell.angle_alpha   90.00
_cell.angle_beta   90.00
_cell.angle_gamma   90.00
#
_symmetry.space_group_name_H-M   'P 1'
#
loop_
_entity.id
_entity.type
_entity.pdbx_description
1 polymer ?
#
loop_
_entity_poly.entity_id
_entity_poly.type
_entity_poly.pdbx_seq_one_letter_code
_entity_poly.pdbx_strand_id
1 'polypeptide(L)'
;MARQVLNYHDVQLYESDVALFAGRQWLNDNAVNFYLQYLTQTVASRDVLLMDPAVVSCLQHQCENEDEYQDLASGLNLTSRQLCIIPVTDNDSLGGDSSHWSLLLYRDGMFQHFDSSSGHNKHAARRVAEPFELLLQAAGRYDGDGASRHVEEVQDVPQQQNGYDCGMYVLVLAEYFCRRHAGEMETVSLDDYATPKRVTELRSQMPNLIERLKAIASRYVKLTDPLFDLQYVDKMVVLLSEEDKIDVLMLSEMAFTGYVFKSKADVAQVAEVAGQGPTFHWCQRQARRLHCMVTCGYVEKEGELLYNSMLVVSPEGELVCNPRKTFLYETDKSWATAGNGFCTWHCPWLNKTISFGICMDINPDDFKAPFSAYEFGTHVVENKSDLVLFACAWNDFEDHDVEPYRTLSYWAERLSPVITALGTGEYTKPNCHFLCSNRIGSENGTFFVGASCVLSLKEPAVVAHAGRRSEELLRVEVPDEEIAAGE
;
A
#
# COMPACT_ATOMS: atom_id res chain seq x y z
N MET A 1 -32.74 6.33 -7.24
CA MET A 1 -31.69 5.30 -7.38
C MET A 1 -30.78 5.41 -6.18
N ALA A 2 -30.41 4.31 -5.55
CA ALA A 2 -29.46 4.33 -4.43
C ALA A 2 -28.10 4.87 -4.93
N ARG A 3 -27.55 5.87 -4.25
CA ARG A 3 -26.27 6.48 -4.63
C ARG A 3 -25.14 5.72 -3.94
N GLN A 4 -24.33 5.02 -4.72
CA GLN A 4 -23.12 4.36 -4.24
C GLN A 4 -22.10 5.42 -3.78
N VAL A 5 -21.48 5.18 -2.62
CA VAL A 5 -20.50 6.08 -1.98
C VAL A 5 -19.07 5.54 -2.10
N LEU A 6 -18.88 4.24 -1.88
CA LEU A 6 -17.56 3.59 -1.86
C LEU A 6 -17.69 2.16 -2.36
N ASN A 7 -16.71 1.71 -3.14
CA ASN A 7 -16.42 0.31 -3.37
C ASN A 7 -15.09 0.01 -2.68
N TYR A 8 -15.07 -0.91 -1.71
CA TYR A 8 -13.89 -1.22 -0.92
C TYR A 8 -13.75 -2.74 -0.82
N HIS A 9 -12.83 -3.31 -1.61
CA HIS A 9 -12.72 -4.76 -1.80
C HIS A 9 -14.07 -5.37 -2.19
N ASP A 10 -14.58 -6.31 -1.40
CA ASP A 10 -15.81 -7.04 -1.70
C ASP A 10 -17.09 -6.33 -1.19
N VAL A 11 -16.96 -5.15 -0.57
CA VAL A 11 -18.11 -4.38 -0.05
C VAL A 11 -18.44 -3.16 -0.92
N GLN A 12 -19.73 -3.00 -1.21
CA GLN A 12 -20.28 -1.80 -1.85
C GLN A 12 -21.13 -1.03 -0.86
N LEU A 13 -20.72 0.19 -0.53
CA LEU A 13 -21.46 1.08 0.35
C LEU A 13 -22.29 2.10 -0.43
N TYR A 14 -23.52 2.30 0.01
CA TYR A 14 -24.44 3.32 -0.47
C TYR A 14 -24.65 4.43 0.58
N GLU A 15 -25.19 5.59 0.18
CA GLU A 15 -25.47 6.69 1.11
C GLU A 15 -26.36 6.26 2.28
N SER A 16 -27.27 5.32 2.04
CA SER A 16 -28.11 4.72 3.08
C SER A 16 -27.31 3.98 4.15
N ASP A 17 -26.24 3.28 3.77
CA ASP A 17 -25.40 2.51 4.69
C ASP A 17 -24.54 3.46 5.53
N VAL A 18 -23.98 4.49 4.90
CA VAL A 18 -23.18 5.52 5.58
C VAL A 18 -24.00 6.29 6.60
N ALA A 19 -25.28 6.57 6.28
CA ALA A 19 -26.19 7.27 7.18
C ALA A 19 -26.43 6.53 8.51
N LEU A 20 -26.33 5.19 8.52
CA LEU A 20 -26.50 4.37 9.73
C LEU A 20 -25.47 4.70 10.82
N PHE A 21 -24.26 5.12 10.42
CA PHE A 21 -23.22 5.54 11.37
C PHE A 21 -23.44 6.96 11.91
N ALA A 22 -24.09 7.84 11.16
CA ALA A 22 -24.36 9.21 11.58
C ALA A 22 -25.58 9.31 12.50
N GLY A 23 -26.50 8.33 12.43
CA GLY A 23 -27.73 8.28 13.21
C GLY A 23 -27.66 7.39 14.45
N ARG A 24 -28.77 7.39 15.21
CA ARG A 24 -29.06 6.41 16.26
C ARG A 24 -29.79 5.20 15.65
N GLN A 25 -29.12 4.52 14.71
CA GLN A 25 -29.70 3.45 13.89
C GLN A 25 -28.92 2.15 14.04
N TRP A 26 -29.58 1.03 13.78
CA TRP A 26 -28.91 -0.26 13.65
C TRP A 26 -28.08 -0.31 12.38
N LEU A 27 -26.92 -0.96 12.47
CA LEU A 27 -26.12 -1.27 11.29
C LEU A 27 -26.79 -2.41 10.51
N ASN A 28 -26.66 -2.38 9.20
CA ASN A 28 -27.00 -3.49 8.32
C ASN A 28 -25.74 -4.30 7.96
N ASP A 29 -25.94 -5.39 7.22
CA ASP A 29 -24.89 -6.29 6.78
C ASP A 29 -23.76 -5.55 6.05
N ASN A 30 -24.09 -4.64 5.12
CA ASN A 30 -23.09 -3.87 4.37
C ASN A 30 -22.23 -2.98 5.28
N ALA A 31 -22.84 -2.31 6.27
CA ALA A 31 -22.13 -1.45 7.20
C ALA A 31 -21.21 -2.26 8.13
N VAL A 32 -21.66 -3.43 8.60
CA VAL A 32 -20.82 -4.35 9.39
C VAL A 32 -19.68 -4.90 8.54
N ASN A 33 -20.00 -5.45 7.37
CA ASN A 33 -19.03 -6.03 6.45
C ASN A 33 -17.95 -5.02 6.03
N PHE A 34 -18.32 -3.76 5.80
CA PHE A 34 -17.34 -2.73 5.47
C PHE A 34 -16.22 -2.60 6.50
N TYR A 35 -16.57 -2.54 7.78
CA TYR A 35 -15.54 -2.41 8.81
C TYR A 35 -14.78 -3.71 9.02
N LEU A 36 -15.42 -4.87 8.87
CA LEU A 36 -14.72 -6.15 8.87
C LEU A 36 -13.69 -6.24 7.73
N GLN A 37 -14.06 -5.81 6.51
CA GLN A 37 -13.13 -5.71 5.39
C GLN A 37 -12.01 -4.72 5.69
N TYR A 38 -12.31 -3.56 6.28
CA TYR A 38 -11.28 -2.61 6.71
C TYR A 38 -10.29 -3.25 7.69
N LEU A 39 -10.77 -4.00 8.69
CA LEU A 39 -9.90 -4.71 9.64
C LEU A 39 -9.08 -5.81 8.95
N THR A 40 -9.65 -6.56 8.01
CA THR A 40 -8.93 -7.55 7.19
C THR A 40 -7.72 -6.94 6.49
N GLN A 41 -7.84 -5.70 6.01
CA GLN A 41 -6.78 -5.02 5.26
C GLN A 41 -5.78 -4.25 6.13
N THR A 42 -6.11 -3.96 7.40
CA THR A 42 -5.33 -3.00 8.20
C THR A 42 -4.86 -3.52 9.55
N VAL A 43 -5.53 -4.53 10.11
CA VAL A 43 -5.30 -4.99 11.49
C VAL A 43 -5.15 -6.51 11.57
N ALA A 44 -5.95 -7.26 10.80
CA ALA A 44 -6.01 -8.71 10.94
C ALA A 44 -4.79 -9.41 10.32
N SER A 45 -4.18 -10.33 11.06
CA SER A 45 -3.18 -11.26 10.54
C SER A 45 -3.79 -12.22 9.51
N ARG A 46 -2.95 -12.79 8.63
CA ARG A 46 -3.40 -13.72 7.56
C ARG A 46 -4.12 -14.97 8.09
N ASP A 47 -3.86 -15.39 9.31
CA ASP A 47 -4.50 -16.54 9.96
C ASP A 47 -5.80 -16.18 10.71
N VAL A 48 -6.29 -14.94 10.56
CA VAL A 48 -7.60 -14.52 11.06
C VAL A 48 -8.61 -14.49 9.91
N LEU A 49 -9.80 -15.05 10.14
CA LEU A 49 -10.95 -14.93 9.25
C LEU A 49 -11.99 -14.00 9.86
N LEU A 50 -12.30 -12.91 9.17
CA LEU A 50 -13.46 -12.07 9.46
C LEU A 50 -14.56 -12.43 8.46
N MET A 51 -15.64 -13.05 8.93
CA MET A 51 -16.67 -13.60 8.06
C MET A 51 -17.67 -12.52 7.65
N ASP A 52 -17.94 -12.44 6.34
CA ASP A 52 -18.97 -11.56 5.79
C ASP A 52 -20.37 -11.99 6.30
N PRO A 53 -21.19 -11.08 6.86
CA PRO A 53 -22.58 -11.38 7.24
C PRO A 53 -23.40 -12.07 6.14
N ALA A 54 -23.21 -11.72 4.87
CA ALA A 54 -23.91 -12.36 3.75
C ALA A 54 -23.45 -13.81 3.55
N VAL A 55 -22.17 -14.10 3.82
CA VAL A 55 -21.63 -15.46 3.81
C VAL A 55 -22.16 -16.27 4.99
N VAL A 56 -22.31 -15.66 6.17
CA VAL A 56 -22.98 -16.31 7.32
C VAL A 56 -24.44 -16.63 6.98
N SER A 57 -25.17 -15.70 6.37
CA SER A 57 -26.55 -15.94 5.94
C SER A 57 -26.64 -17.04 4.87
N CYS A 58 -25.70 -17.08 3.93
CA CYS A 58 -25.61 -18.14 2.92
C CYS A 58 -25.40 -19.50 3.58
N LEU A 59 -24.43 -19.59 4.49
CA LEU A 59 -24.13 -20.79 5.26
C LEU A 59 -25.34 -21.33 6.02
N GLN A 60 -26.18 -20.45 6.58
CA GLN A 60 -27.35 -20.86 7.37
C GLN A 60 -28.57 -21.28 6.55
N HIS A 61 -28.73 -20.76 5.33
CA HIS A 61 -29.99 -20.84 4.60
C HIS A 61 -29.89 -21.40 3.18
N GLN A 62 -28.68 -21.54 2.64
CA GLN A 62 -28.45 -21.97 1.26
C GLN A 62 -27.59 -23.23 1.16
N CYS A 63 -26.83 -23.57 2.20
CA CYS A 63 -26.09 -24.84 2.26
C CYS A 63 -26.98 -25.95 2.82
N GLU A 64 -27.38 -26.89 1.97
CA GLU A 64 -28.21 -28.06 2.29
C GLU A 64 -27.46 -29.40 2.09
N ASN A 65 -26.37 -29.41 1.32
CA ASN A 65 -25.61 -30.62 0.98
C ASN A 65 -24.09 -30.44 1.04
N GLU A 66 -23.34 -31.56 1.07
CA GLU A 66 -21.88 -31.57 1.22
C GLU A 66 -21.15 -30.75 0.13
N ASP A 67 -21.61 -30.80 -1.13
CA ASP A 67 -20.98 -30.08 -2.24
C ASP A 67 -21.03 -28.57 -2.03
N GLU A 68 -22.16 -28.02 -1.55
CA GLU A 68 -22.30 -26.60 -1.24
C GLU A 68 -21.40 -26.16 -0.07
N TYR A 69 -21.26 -26.99 0.96
CA TYR A 69 -20.31 -26.73 2.05
C TYR A 69 -18.87 -26.76 1.56
N GLN A 70 -18.51 -27.69 0.66
CA GLN A 70 -17.17 -27.75 0.05
C GLN A 70 -16.87 -26.51 -0.78
N ASP A 71 -17.81 -26.09 -1.62
CA ASP A 71 -17.68 -24.91 -2.46
C ASP A 71 -17.47 -23.65 -1.60
N LEU A 72 -18.27 -23.48 -0.53
CA LEU A 72 -18.13 -22.35 0.37
C LEU A 72 -16.82 -22.40 1.17
N ALA A 73 -16.42 -23.58 1.65
CA ALA A 73 -15.18 -23.78 2.40
C ALA A 73 -13.94 -23.44 1.56
N SER A 74 -13.98 -23.75 0.25
CA SER A 74 -12.86 -23.51 -0.68
C SER A 74 -12.48 -22.02 -0.76
N GLY A 75 -13.46 -21.11 -0.63
CA GLY A 75 -13.23 -19.66 -0.66
C GLY A 75 -12.68 -19.07 0.65
N LEU A 76 -12.75 -19.79 1.77
CA LEU A 76 -12.47 -19.25 3.11
C LEU A 76 -11.08 -19.66 3.65
N ASN A 77 -10.46 -20.68 3.05
CA ASN A 77 -9.15 -21.21 3.45
C ASN A 77 -9.08 -21.61 4.94
N LEU A 78 -10.12 -22.28 5.46
CA LEU A 78 -10.29 -22.53 6.91
C LEU A 78 -9.17 -23.34 7.59
N THR A 79 -8.36 -24.08 6.83
CA THR A 79 -7.22 -24.85 7.33
C THR A 79 -6.05 -23.98 7.78
N SER A 80 -5.93 -22.76 7.26
CA SER A 80 -4.89 -21.80 7.64
C SER A 80 -5.34 -20.77 8.67
N ARG A 81 -6.62 -20.81 9.09
CA ARG A 81 -7.20 -19.82 10.02
C ARG A 81 -7.12 -20.31 11.45
N GLN A 82 -6.36 -19.63 12.31
CA GLN A 82 -6.31 -19.93 13.74
C GLN A 82 -7.47 -19.29 14.51
N LEU A 83 -7.97 -18.15 14.02
CA LEU A 83 -9.04 -17.40 14.64
C LEU A 83 -10.12 -17.07 13.59
N CYS A 84 -11.37 -17.44 13.85
CA CYS A 84 -12.52 -17.04 13.03
C CYS A 84 -13.46 -16.15 13.85
N ILE A 85 -13.79 -14.99 13.30
CA ILE A 85 -14.66 -13.98 13.88
C ILE A 85 -15.91 -13.87 13.01
N ILE A 86 -17.04 -14.25 13.57
CA ILE A 86 -18.28 -14.51 12.84
C ILE A 86 -19.38 -13.59 13.41
N PRO A 87 -19.87 -12.61 12.63
CA PRO A 87 -20.98 -11.78 13.07
C PRO A 87 -22.28 -12.62 13.10
N VAL A 88 -23.08 -12.42 14.14
CA VAL A 88 -24.34 -13.16 14.37
C VAL A 88 -25.50 -12.19 14.42
N THR A 89 -26.59 -12.53 13.71
CA THR A 89 -27.87 -11.83 13.80
C THR A 89 -28.95 -12.77 14.32
N ASP A 90 -30.01 -12.19 14.91
CA ASP A 90 -31.22 -12.93 15.25
C ASP A 90 -32.14 -13.24 14.05
N ASN A 91 -31.76 -12.81 12.84
CA ASN A 91 -32.51 -13.09 11.62
C ASN A 91 -32.65 -14.61 11.42
N ASP A 92 -33.86 -15.05 11.14
CA ASP A 92 -34.20 -16.47 10.98
C ASP A 92 -34.68 -16.81 9.55
N SER A 93 -34.68 -15.83 8.65
CA SER A 93 -35.16 -15.99 7.27
C SER A 93 -34.35 -15.16 6.27
N LEU A 94 -34.24 -15.67 5.04
CA LEU A 94 -33.61 -14.94 3.93
C LEU A 94 -34.38 -13.66 3.63
N GLY A 95 -33.75 -12.51 3.89
CA GLY A 95 -34.35 -11.19 3.71
C GLY A 95 -35.30 -10.74 4.84
N GLY A 96 -35.28 -11.44 5.98
CA GLY A 96 -35.98 -11.01 7.20
C GLY A 96 -35.30 -9.82 7.88
N ASP A 97 -36.03 -9.19 8.81
CA ASP A 97 -35.51 -8.09 9.62
C ASP A 97 -34.76 -8.63 10.85
N SER A 98 -33.52 -8.20 11.06
CA SER A 98 -32.78 -8.45 12.32
C SER A 98 -33.03 -7.32 13.32
N SER A 99 -33.12 -7.68 14.61
CA SER A 99 -33.22 -6.72 15.71
C SER A 99 -31.93 -6.57 16.53
N HIS A 100 -30.98 -7.49 16.39
CA HIS A 100 -29.77 -7.48 17.21
C HIS A 100 -28.55 -8.17 16.58
N TRP A 101 -27.38 -7.55 16.76
CA TRP A 101 -26.08 -8.09 16.37
C TRP A 101 -25.28 -8.57 17.58
N SER A 102 -24.61 -9.70 17.44
CA SER A 102 -23.62 -10.23 18.39
C SER A 102 -22.44 -10.86 17.65
N LEU A 103 -21.45 -11.36 18.38
CA LEU A 103 -20.22 -11.89 17.80
C LEU A 103 -19.94 -13.31 18.29
N LEU A 104 -19.67 -14.23 17.36
CA LEU A 104 -19.22 -15.59 17.63
C LEU A 104 -17.76 -15.73 17.23
N LEU A 105 -16.95 -16.29 18.13
CA LEU A 105 -15.53 -16.50 17.94
C LEU A 105 -15.26 -18.00 17.93
N TYR A 106 -14.50 -18.49 16.94
CA TYR A 106 -14.00 -19.85 16.89
C TYR A 106 -12.47 -19.84 16.94
N ARG A 107 -11.90 -20.48 17.95
CA ARG A 107 -10.45 -20.61 18.17
C ARG A 107 -10.17 -21.85 19.02
N ASP A 108 -9.07 -22.54 18.74
CA ASP A 108 -8.62 -23.71 19.50
C ASP A 108 -9.70 -24.80 19.69
N GLY A 109 -10.52 -25.03 18.65
CA GLY A 109 -11.60 -26.01 18.70
C GLY A 109 -12.82 -25.62 19.54
N MET A 110 -12.93 -24.35 19.97
CA MET A 110 -13.99 -23.88 20.85
C MET A 110 -14.73 -22.67 20.28
N PHE A 111 -16.03 -22.60 20.57
CA PHE A 111 -16.88 -21.45 20.26
C PHE A 111 -17.13 -20.59 21.50
N GLN A 112 -16.92 -19.28 21.37
CA GLN A 112 -17.21 -18.28 22.39
C GLN A 112 -18.15 -17.21 21.81
N HIS A 113 -19.26 -16.94 22.49
CA HIS A 113 -20.26 -15.98 22.07
C HIS A 113 -20.22 -14.72 22.95
N PHE A 114 -20.17 -13.56 22.29
CA PHE A 114 -20.10 -12.24 22.89
C PHE A 114 -21.34 -11.44 22.51
N ASP A 115 -22.14 -11.09 23.52
CA ASP A 115 -23.41 -10.39 23.34
C ASP A 115 -23.51 -9.15 24.23
N SER A 116 -23.64 -7.98 23.60
CA SER A 116 -23.77 -6.69 24.29
C SER A 116 -25.19 -6.43 24.84
N SER A 117 -26.13 -7.36 24.66
CA SER A 117 -27.53 -7.29 25.12
C SER A 117 -27.95 -8.55 25.89
N SER A 118 -27.16 -8.94 26.90
CA SER A 118 -27.53 -9.96 27.90
C SER A 118 -27.94 -11.33 27.31
N GLY A 119 -27.22 -11.78 26.28
CA GLY A 119 -27.42 -13.10 25.67
C GLY A 119 -28.67 -13.24 24.80
N HIS A 120 -29.20 -12.13 24.28
CA HIS A 120 -30.31 -12.10 23.31
C HIS A 120 -30.07 -13.09 22.15
N ASN A 121 -28.87 -13.10 21.58
CA ASN A 121 -28.52 -13.92 20.43
C ASN A 121 -28.00 -15.32 20.79
N LYS A 122 -28.13 -15.79 22.03
CA LYS A 122 -27.65 -17.12 22.44
C LYS A 122 -28.15 -18.26 21.56
N HIS A 123 -29.43 -18.22 21.15
CA HIS A 123 -29.98 -19.21 20.23
C HIS A 123 -29.45 -19.03 18.81
N ALA A 124 -29.33 -17.80 18.34
CA ALA A 124 -28.79 -17.50 17.03
C ALA A 124 -27.31 -17.93 16.89
N ALA A 125 -26.49 -17.70 17.92
CA ALA A 125 -25.10 -18.11 17.95
C ALA A 125 -24.93 -19.62 17.77
N ARG A 126 -25.80 -20.43 18.42
CA ARG A 126 -25.82 -21.88 18.23
C ARG A 126 -26.25 -22.28 16.82
N ARG A 127 -27.27 -21.60 16.25
CA ARG A 127 -27.69 -21.82 14.86
C ARG A 127 -26.62 -21.45 13.84
N VAL A 128 -25.67 -20.57 14.17
CA VAL A 128 -24.51 -20.26 13.32
C VAL A 128 -23.38 -21.27 13.55
N ALA A 129 -23.14 -21.68 14.80
CA ALA A 129 -22.06 -22.61 15.15
C ALA A 129 -22.24 -23.99 14.52
N GLU A 130 -23.46 -24.52 14.46
CA GLU A 130 -23.76 -25.84 13.86
C GLU A 130 -23.33 -25.93 12.37
N PRO A 131 -23.81 -25.07 11.45
CA PRO A 131 -23.37 -25.14 10.06
C PRO A 131 -21.91 -24.70 9.88
N PHE A 132 -21.35 -23.85 10.76
CA PHE A 132 -19.93 -23.53 10.70
C PHE A 132 -19.04 -24.73 11.06
N GLU A 133 -19.47 -25.59 11.98
CA GLU A 133 -18.80 -26.87 12.27
C GLU A 133 -18.80 -27.79 11.05
N LEU A 134 -19.94 -27.91 10.36
CA LEU A 134 -20.03 -28.66 9.10
C LEU A 134 -19.10 -28.08 8.01
N LEU A 135 -18.99 -26.75 7.95
CA LEU A 135 -18.08 -26.06 7.03
C LEU A 135 -16.60 -26.34 7.34
N LEU A 136 -16.23 -26.43 8.62
CA LEU A 136 -14.89 -26.85 9.04
C LEU A 136 -14.59 -28.29 8.60
N GLN A 137 -15.54 -29.21 8.81
CA GLN A 137 -15.43 -30.61 8.40
C GLN A 137 -15.29 -30.72 6.88
N ALA A 138 -16.07 -29.95 6.12
CA ALA A 138 -15.95 -29.87 4.68
C ALA A 138 -14.54 -29.39 4.26
N ALA A 139 -13.99 -28.39 4.94
CA ALA A 139 -12.60 -27.95 4.73
C ALA A 139 -11.52 -28.96 5.15
N GLY A 140 -11.89 -30.14 5.68
CA GLY A 140 -10.97 -31.15 6.18
C GLY A 140 -10.40 -30.83 7.57
N ARG A 141 -11.07 -29.97 8.34
CA ARG A 141 -10.67 -29.52 9.67
C ARG A 141 -11.66 -30.04 10.73
N TYR A 142 -11.15 -30.83 11.68
CA TYR A 142 -11.95 -31.59 12.65
C TYR A 142 -11.62 -31.24 14.11
N ASP A 143 -10.87 -30.16 14.35
CA ASP A 143 -10.50 -29.71 15.71
C ASP A 143 -11.69 -29.18 16.52
N GLY A 144 -12.81 -28.86 15.85
CA GLY A 144 -14.05 -28.36 16.45
C GLY A 144 -15.19 -29.37 16.48
N ASP A 145 -14.96 -30.65 16.24
CA ASP A 145 -16.03 -31.66 16.20
C ASP A 145 -16.79 -31.73 17.54
N GLY A 146 -18.09 -31.47 17.49
CA GLY A 146 -18.99 -31.39 18.63
C GLY A 146 -18.96 -30.04 19.38
N ALA A 147 -18.13 -29.08 18.97
CA ALA A 147 -18.00 -27.78 19.64
C ALA A 147 -19.29 -26.95 19.55
N SER A 148 -20.08 -27.08 18.48
CA SER A 148 -21.37 -26.40 18.33
C SER A 148 -22.37 -26.70 19.45
N ARG A 149 -22.26 -27.87 20.09
CA ARG A 149 -23.10 -28.26 21.26
C ARG A 149 -22.76 -27.48 22.52
N HIS A 150 -21.58 -26.86 22.55
CA HIS A 150 -20.98 -26.22 23.71
C HIS A 150 -20.46 -24.81 23.38
N VAL A 151 -21.29 -23.97 22.76
CA VAL A 151 -21.01 -22.53 22.62
C VAL A 151 -20.95 -21.89 24.02
N GLU A 152 -19.77 -21.38 24.39
CA GLU A 152 -19.52 -20.68 25.65
C GLU A 152 -20.14 -19.28 25.60
N GLU A 153 -21.05 -18.98 26.51
CA GLU A 153 -21.62 -17.63 26.67
C GLU A 153 -20.74 -16.83 27.63
N VAL A 154 -19.99 -15.86 27.10
CA VAL A 154 -19.13 -15.02 27.91
C VAL A 154 -20.00 -14.09 28.77
N GLN A 155 -19.83 -14.15 30.09
CA GLN A 155 -20.72 -13.46 31.03
C GLN A 155 -20.35 -11.98 31.22
N ASP A 156 -19.06 -11.67 31.23
CA ASP A 156 -18.54 -10.33 31.51
C ASP A 156 -18.26 -9.53 30.22
N VAL A 157 -19.18 -9.60 29.27
CA VAL A 157 -19.07 -8.84 28.01
C VAL A 157 -19.55 -7.41 28.26
N PRO A 158 -18.83 -6.38 27.81
CA PRO A 158 -19.30 -5.00 27.88
C PRO A 158 -20.70 -4.83 27.28
N GLN A 159 -21.64 -4.37 28.12
CA GLN A 159 -23.05 -4.23 27.75
C GLN A 159 -23.33 -2.86 27.14
N GLN A 160 -24.18 -2.83 26.11
CA GLN A 160 -24.61 -1.58 25.49
C GLN A 160 -25.49 -0.77 26.44
N GLN A 161 -25.38 0.57 26.37
CA GLN A 161 -26.17 1.49 27.20
C GLN A 161 -27.35 2.11 26.45
N ASN A 162 -27.54 1.74 25.18
CA ASN A 162 -28.61 2.21 24.32
C ASN A 162 -29.14 1.05 23.46
N GLY A 163 -30.23 1.27 22.73
CA GLY A 163 -30.87 0.22 21.94
C GLY A 163 -30.37 0.09 20.51
N TYR A 164 -29.27 0.72 20.11
CA TYR A 164 -28.89 0.82 18.69
C TYR A 164 -27.41 0.55 18.36
N ASP A 165 -26.55 0.37 19.36
CA ASP A 165 -25.10 0.22 19.17
C ASP A 165 -24.61 -1.22 19.11
N CYS A 166 -25.49 -2.23 19.15
CA CYS A 166 -25.10 -3.64 19.12
C CYS A 166 -24.14 -4.00 17.98
N GLY A 167 -24.41 -3.52 16.76
CA GLY A 167 -23.51 -3.67 15.62
C GLY A 167 -22.16 -2.96 15.81
N MET A 168 -22.13 -1.80 16.46
CA MET A 168 -20.87 -1.12 16.78
C MET A 168 -20.04 -1.88 17.82
N TYR A 169 -20.69 -2.54 18.79
CA TYR A 169 -20.00 -3.45 19.72
C TYR A 169 -19.35 -4.62 18.97
N VAL A 170 -20.03 -5.21 17.98
CA VAL A 170 -19.43 -6.24 17.10
C VAL A 170 -18.14 -5.72 16.45
N LEU A 171 -18.15 -4.50 15.92
CA LEU A 171 -16.98 -3.89 15.28
C LEU A 171 -15.80 -3.69 16.25
N VAL A 172 -16.07 -3.19 17.45
CA VAL A 172 -15.03 -2.97 18.48
C VAL A 172 -14.46 -4.29 18.99
N LEU A 173 -15.30 -5.30 19.20
CA LEU A 173 -14.88 -6.63 19.63
C LEU A 173 -14.04 -7.32 18.54
N ALA A 174 -14.45 -7.23 17.28
CA ALA A 174 -13.67 -7.75 16.16
C ALA A 174 -12.27 -7.12 16.10
N GLU A 175 -12.17 -5.79 16.20
CA GLU A 175 -10.88 -5.10 16.25
C GLU A 175 -10.02 -5.57 17.44
N TYR A 176 -10.62 -5.68 18.63
CA TYR A 176 -9.91 -6.16 19.83
C TYR A 176 -9.30 -7.54 19.62
N PHE A 177 -10.07 -8.49 19.11
CA PHE A 177 -9.58 -9.86 18.91
C PHE A 177 -8.56 -9.97 17.79
N CYS A 178 -8.69 -9.20 16.70
CA CYS A 178 -7.65 -9.12 15.67
C CYS A 178 -6.32 -8.63 16.26
N ARG A 179 -6.33 -7.53 17.01
CA ARG A 179 -5.13 -6.95 17.64
C ARG A 179 -4.51 -7.89 18.66
N ARG A 180 -5.34 -8.47 19.53
CA ARG A 180 -4.87 -9.42 20.55
C ARG A 180 -4.24 -10.67 19.93
N HIS A 181 -4.79 -11.15 18.81
CA HIS A 181 -4.22 -12.27 18.07
C HIS A 181 -2.87 -11.92 17.42
N ALA A 182 -2.71 -10.67 16.96
CA ALA A 182 -1.43 -10.16 16.44
C ALA A 182 -0.35 -9.91 17.51
N GLY A 183 -0.62 -10.23 18.78
CA GLY A 183 0.30 -9.96 19.90
C GLY A 183 0.29 -8.51 20.37
N GLU A 184 -0.60 -7.67 19.84
CA GLU A 184 -0.85 -6.34 20.38
C GLU A 184 -1.73 -6.46 21.63
N MET A 185 -1.69 -5.47 22.53
CA MET A 185 -2.66 -5.34 23.63
C MET A 185 -2.70 -6.50 24.65
N GLU A 186 -1.59 -7.21 24.87
CA GLU A 186 -1.51 -8.32 25.84
C GLU A 186 -2.05 -7.94 27.23
N THR A 187 -1.75 -6.72 27.68
CA THR A 187 -2.07 -6.18 29.01
C THR A 187 -3.43 -5.48 29.11
N VAL A 188 -4.15 -5.29 28.00
CA VAL A 188 -5.42 -4.54 27.98
C VAL A 188 -6.59 -5.51 28.08
N SER A 189 -7.44 -5.33 29.09
CA SER A 189 -8.63 -6.15 29.29
C SER A 189 -9.73 -5.81 28.26
N LEU A 190 -10.67 -6.75 28.08
CA LEU A 190 -11.82 -6.54 27.19
C LEU A 190 -12.68 -5.34 27.65
N ASP A 191 -12.90 -5.23 28.96
CA ASP A 191 -13.71 -4.17 29.57
C ASP A 191 -13.09 -2.77 29.40
N ASP A 192 -11.76 -2.68 29.51
CA ASP A 192 -11.04 -1.43 29.31
C ASP A 192 -11.04 -0.99 27.84
N TYR A 193 -11.12 -1.94 26.91
CA TYR A 193 -11.10 -1.67 25.49
C TYR A 193 -12.50 -1.34 24.93
N ALA A 194 -13.48 -2.21 25.15
CA ALA A 194 -14.82 -2.13 24.56
C ALA A 194 -15.78 -1.27 25.40
N THR A 195 -15.35 -0.05 25.71
CA THR A 195 -16.16 0.91 26.50
C THR A 195 -17.23 1.60 25.66
N PRO A 196 -18.35 2.06 26.26
CA PRO A 196 -19.37 2.87 25.58
C PRO A 196 -18.79 4.13 24.90
N LYS A 197 -17.75 4.71 25.50
CA LYS A 197 -17.04 5.85 24.95
C LYS A 197 -16.34 5.48 23.64
N ARG A 198 -15.59 4.38 23.62
CA ARG A 198 -14.89 3.89 22.43
C ARG A 198 -15.86 3.53 21.30
N VAL A 199 -16.97 2.90 21.63
CA VAL A 199 -18.06 2.58 20.69
C VAL A 199 -18.62 3.86 20.04
N THR A 200 -18.89 4.88 20.86
CA THR A 200 -19.38 6.18 20.37
C THR A 200 -18.34 6.88 19.50
N GLU A 201 -17.07 6.86 19.90
CA GLU A 201 -15.96 7.44 19.14
C GLU A 201 -15.80 6.75 17.78
N LEU A 202 -15.77 5.41 17.74
CA LEU A 202 -15.65 4.66 16.50
C LEU A 202 -16.81 4.97 15.55
N ARG A 203 -18.05 5.00 16.07
CA ARG A 203 -19.21 5.37 15.26
C ARG A 203 -19.06 6.77 14.66
N SER A 204 -18.66 7.76 15.47
CA SER A 204 -18.48 9.14 15.02
C SER A 204 -17.36 9.29 13.97
N GLN A 205 -16.36 8.41 14.00
CA GLN A 205 -15.24 8.42 13.06
C GLN A 205 -15.56 7.75 11.73
N MET A 206 -16.56 6.86 11.67
CA MET A 206 -16.85 6.05 10.49
C MET A 206 -17.12 6.87 9.22
N PRO A 207 -17.92 7.96 9.23
CA PRO A 207 -18.11 8.78 8.03
C PRO A 207 -16.80 9.40 7.52
N ASN A 208 -15.92 9.83 8.43
CA ASN A 208 -14.61 10.37 8.06
C ASN A 208 -13.68 9.28 7.51
N LEU A 209 -13.72 8.06 8.06
CA LEU A 209 -12.97 6.93 7.52
C LEU A 209 -13.44 6.61 6.10
N ILE A 210 -14.75 6.53 5.88
CA ILE A 210 -15.35 6.28 4.56
C ILE A 210 -14.96 7.37 3.56
N GLU A 211 -15.01 8.64 3.94
CA GLU A 211 -14.59 9.74 3.06
C GLU A 211 -13.08 9.72 2.78
N ARG A 212 -12.24 9.33 3.74
CA ARG A 212 -10.79 9.11 3.50
C ARG A 212 -10.55 7.97 2.53
N LEU A 213 -11.20 6.82 2.73
CA LEU A 213 -11.08 5.66 1.85
C LEU A 213 -11.65 5.95 0.46
N LYS A 214 -12.71 6.73 0.36
CA LYS A 214 -13.26 7.22 -0.91
C LYS A 214 -12.32 8.20 -1.59
N ALA A 215 -11.65 9.08 -0.85
CA ALA A 215 -10.59 9.91 -1.42
C ALA A 215 -9.46 9.03 -1.98
N ILE A 216 -9.04 7.99 -1.24
CA ILE A 216 -8.05 7.00 -1.69
C ILE A 216 -8.55 6.20 -2.92
N ALA A 217 -9.76 5.67 -2.91
CA ALA A 217 -10.34 4.92 -4.03
C ALA A 217 -10.54 5.82 -5.26
N SER A 218 -10.92 7.08 -5.05
CA SER A 218 -11.01 8.08 -6.12
C SER A 218 -9.64 8.48 -6.67
N ARG A 219 -8.54 8.34 -5.89
CA ARG A 219 -7.17 8.43 -6.41
C ARG A 219 -6.87 7.30 -7.38
N TYR A 220 -7.26 6.06 -7.06
CA TYR A 220 -7.03 4.90 -7.93
C TYR A 220 -7.81 4.93 -9.26
N VAL A 221 -9.01 5.53 -9.27
CA VAL A 221 -9.79 5.73 -10.52
C VAL A 221 -9.27 6.95 -11.31
N LYS A 222 -8.59 7.91 -10.66
CA LYS A 222 -8.07 9.15 -11.25
C LYS A 222 -6.56 9.16 -11.53
N LEU A 223 -5.90 8.01 -11.58
CA LEU A 223 -4.52 7.86 -12.09
C LEU A 223 -4.36 8.19 -13.60
N THR A 224 -5.26 8.99 -14.16
CA THR A 224 -5.24 9.48 -15.55
C THR A 224 -5.45 11.00 -15.64
N ASP A 225 -5.51 11.74 -14.51
CA ASP A 225 -5.49 13.21 -14.51
C ASP A 225 -4.20 13.73 -13.84
N PRO A 226 -3.15 14.02 -14.63
CA PRO A 226 -1.88 14.53 -14.11
C PRO A 226 -2.02 15.78 -13.24
N LEU A 227 -3.07 16.59 -13.44
CA LEU A 227 -3.28 17.82 -12.66
C LEU A 227 -3.61 17.54 -11.19
N PHE A 228 -4.23 16.41 -10.88
CA PHE A 228 -4.54 16.05 -9.49
C PHE A 228 -3.27 15.67 -8.72
N ASP A 229 -2.43 14.79 -9.28
CA ASP A 229 -1.19 14.35 -8.63
C ASP A 229 -0.20 15.50 -8.51
N LEU A 230 -0.16 16.41 -9.49
CA LEU A 230 0.61 17.65 -9.41
C LEU A 230 0.22 18.52 -8.21
N GLN A 231 -1.07 18.73 -7.97
CA GLN A 231 -1.55 19.48 -6.79
C GLN A 231 -1.26 18.75 -5.49
N TYR A 232 -1.24 17.42 -5.53
CA TYR A 232 -0.99 16.62 -4.35
C TYR A 232 0.47 16.68 -3.92
N VAL A 233 1.39 16.43 -4.85
CA VAL A 233 2.83 16.55 -4.56
C VAL A 233 3.21 17.99 -4.24
N ASP A 234 2.54 18.99 -4.85
CA ASP A 234 2.70 20.39 -4.47
C ASP A 234 2.43 20.62 -2.97
N LYS A 235 1.39 19.98 -2.40
CA LYS A 235 1.11 20.05 -0.96
C LYS A 235 2.16 19.36 -0.10
N MET A 236 2.75 18.26 -0.58
CA MET A 236 3.82 17.58 0.16
C MET A 236 5.07 18.46 0.30
N VAL A 237 5.40 19.23 -0.75
CA VAL A 237 6.60 20.08 -0.79
C VAL A 237 6.32 21.54 -0.43
N VAL A 238 5.07 21.90 -0.10
CA VAL A 238 4.67 23.31 0.12
C VAL A 238 5.37 23.94 1.32
N LEU A 239 5.73 23.14 2.32
CA LEU A 239 6.43 23.60 3.52
C LEU A 239 7.93 23.80 3.29
N LEU A 240 8.49 23.25 2.22
CA LEU A 240 9.87 23.51 1.85
C LEU A 240 10.03 24.94 1.35
N SER A 241 11.19 25.52 1.54
CA SER A 241 11.56 26.85 1.06
C SER A 241 13.02 26.88 0.62
N GLU A 242 13.46 27.97 0.01
CA GLU A 242 14.89 28.18 -0.29
C GLU A 242 15.78 28.13 0.97
N GLU A 243 15.24 28.51 2.14
CA GLU A 243 15.96 28.46 3.43
C GLU A 243 16.31 27.03 3.87
N ASP A 244 15.59 26.03 3.34
CA ASP A 244 15.89 24.62 3.57
C ASP A 244 17.14 24.13 2.83
N LYS A 245 17.69 24.94 1.90
CA LYS A 245 18.91 24.65 1.14
C LYS A 245 18.89 23.25 0.52
N ILE A 246 17.79 22.94 -0.16
CA ILE A 246 17.67 21.68 -0.88
C ILE A 246 18.52 21.77 -2.15
N ASP A 247 19.47 20.87 -2.34
CA ASP A 247 20.27 20.82 -3.58
C ASP A 247 19.55 20.05 -4.70
N VAL A 248 18.89 18.95 -4.34
CA VAL A 248 18.19 18.05 -5.26
C VAL A 248 16.83 17.64 -4.70
N LEU A 249 15.76 17.90 -5.45
CA LEU A 249 14.42 17.37 -5.22
C LEU A 249 14.11 16.30 -6.28
N MET A 250 13.91 15.07 -5.86
CA MET A 250 13.79 13.93 -6.76
C MET A 250 12.44 13.23 -6.62
N LEU A 251 11.74 13.08 -7.75
CA LEU A 251 10.48 12.36 -7.85
C LEU A 251 10.67 11.01 -8.53
N SER A 252 9.71 10.12 -8.33
CA SER A 252 9.75 8.74 -8.81
C SER A 252 9.53 8.62 -10.33
N GLU A 253 9.62 7.40 -10.83
CA GLU A 253 9.30 7.07 -12.22
C GLU A 253 7.82 7.35 -12.51
N MET A 254 7.54 8.08 -13.59
CA MET A 254 6.18 8.43 -14.04
C MET A 254 5.31 9.04 -12.93
N ALA A 255 5.86 10.02 -12.21
CA ALA A 255 5.38 10.46 -10.90
C ALA A 255 3.93 10.97 -10.86
N PHE A 256 3.40 11.50 -11.97
CA PHE A 256 2.06 12.12 -12.03
C PHE A 256 1.07 11.39 -12.94
N THR A 257 1.47 10.29 -13.58
CA THR A 257 0.66 9.66 -14.63
C THR A 257 0.22 8.24 -14.31
N GLY A 258 0.75 7.67 -13.23
CA GLY A 258 0.75 6.22 -13.03
C GLY A 258 1.71 5.50 -13.98
N TYR A 259 1.84 4.19 -13.81
CA TYR A 259 2.82 3.34 -14.51
C TYR A 259 2.15 2.20 -15.30
N VAL A 260 1.13 1.56 -14.75
CA VAL A 260 0.50 0.39 -15.37
C VAL A 260 -0.67 0.80 -16.26
N PHE A 261 -0.40 1.14 -17.52
CA PHE A 261 -1.42 1.51 -18.50
C PHE A 261 -2.06 0.29 -19.18
N LYS A 262 -3.32 0.45 -19.60
CA LYS A 262 -4.06 -0.60 -20.33
C LYS A 262 -3.69 -0.64 -21.81
N SER A 263 -3.29 0.49 -22.39
CA SER A 263 -2.94 0.59 -23.80
C SER A 263 -1.96 1.74 -24.08
N LYS A 264 -1.23 1.63 -25.20
CA LYS A 264 -0.41 2.73 -25.72
C LYS A 264 -1.22 4.01 -26.00
N ALA A 265 -2.49 3.87 -26.35
CA ALA A 265 -3.38 5.01 -26.59
C ALA A 265 -3.67 5.78 -25.29
N ASP A 266 -3.79 5.09 -24.15
CA ASP A 266 -3.94 5.74 -22.84
C ASP A 266 -2.65 6.47 -22.45
N VAL A 267 -1.49 5.86 -22.70
CA VAL A 267 -0.18 6.47 -22.43
C VAL A 267 0.02 7.75 -23.26
N ALA A 268 -0.39 7.72 -24.53
CA ALA A 268 -0.28 8.88 -25.42
C ALA A 268 -1.09 10.10 -24.96
N GLN A 269 -2.14 9.92 -24.15
CA GLN A 269 -2.97 11.02 -23.63
C GLN A 269 -2.27 11.82 -22.54
N VAL A 270 -1.34 11.20 -21.82
CA VAL A 270 -0.58 11.81 -20.71
C VAL A 270 0.86 12.17 -21.11
N ALA A 271 1.23 11.92 -22.37
CA ALA A 271 2.58 12.16 -22.86
C ALA A 271 2.86 13.65 -23.09
N GLU A 272 4.03 14.10 -22.67
CA GLU A 272 4.48 15.48 -22.79
C GLU A 272 5.70 15.58 -23.70
N VAL A 273 5.83 16.68 -24.43
CA VAL A 273 7.08 16.99 -25.15
C VAL A 273 8.11 17.49 -24.13
N ALA A 274 9.34 17.00 -24.21
CA ALA A 274 10.42 17.43 -23.32
C ALA A 274 10.53 18.98 -23.26
N GLY A 275 10.60 19.52 -22.05
CA GLY A 275 10.66 20.97 -21.81
C GLY A 275 9.32 21.69 -22.00
N GLN A 276 8.22 20.96 -22.11
CA GLN A 276 6.86 21.48 -22.24
C GLN A 276 5.92 20.66 -21.36
N GLY A 277 4.69 21.15 -21.20
CA GLY A 277 3.64 20.40 -20.52
C GLY A 277 3.61 20.60 -18.99
N PRO A 278 2.54 20.08 -18.35
CA PRO A 278 2.26 20.35 -16.95
C PRO A 278 3.31 19.79 -15.99
N THR A 279 3.91 18.62 -16.27
CA THR A 279 5.00 18.05 -15.46
C THR A 279 6.22 18.96 -15.49
N PHE A 280 6.70 19.34 -16.69
CA PHE A 280 7.85 20.23 -16.81
C PHE A 280 7.61 21.58 -16.14
N HIS A 281 6.44 22.18 -16.36
CA HIS A 281 6.12 23.47 -15.74
C HIS A 281 6.04 23.38 -14.22
N TRP A 282 5.62 22.25 -13.66
CA TRP A 282 5.67 22.05 -12.20
C TRP A 282 7.11 21.94 -11.72
N CYS A 283 7.95 21.12 -12.35
CA CYS A 283 9.37 20.99 -12.01
C CYS A 283 10.08 22.36 -12.09
N GLN A 284 9.85 23.10 -13.17
CA GLN A 284 10.38 24.44 -13.37
C GLN A 284 9.98 25.42 -12.26
N ARG A 285 8.72 25.39 -11.80
CA ARG A 285 8.27 26.23 -10.68
C ARG A 285 8.94 25.84 -9.37
N GLN A 286 9.00 24.56 -9.04
CA GLN A 286 9.63 24.10 -7.80
C GLN A 286 11.14 24.36 -7.79
N ALA A 287 11.81 24.12 -8.91
CA ALA A 287 13.24 24.36 -9.06
C ALA A 287 13.60 25.83 -8.78
N ARG A 288 12.85 26.77 -9.37
CA ARG A 288 13.03 28.21 -9.10
C ARG A 288 12.67 28.62 -7.68
N ARG A 289 11.61 28.04 -7.13
CA ARG A 289 11.09 28.39 -5.79
C ARG A 289 12.02 27.92 -4.67
N LEU A 290 12.62 26.74 -4.84
CA LEU A 290 13.52 26.12 -3.87
C LEU A 290 15.00 26.37 -4.19
N HIS A 291 15.28 26.98 -5.35
CA HIS A 291 16.61 27.16 -5.92
C HIS A 291 17.41 25.84 -5.96
N CYS A 292 16.78 24.77 -6.45
CA CYS A 292 17.33 23.41 -6.44
C CYS A 292 17.20 22.70 -7.80
N MET A 293 17.98 21.65 -8.00
CA MET A 293 17.76 20.74 -9.12
C MET A 293 16.51 19.89 -8.87
N VAL A 294 15.60 19.80 -9.85
CA VAL A 294 14.42 18.94 -9.76
C VAL A 294 14.51 17.82 -10.79
N THR A 295 14.36 16.56 -10.36
CA THR A 295 14.22 15.42 -11.26
C THR A 295 12.84 14.79 -11.17
N CYS A 296 12.26 14.38 -12.30
CA CYS A 296 10.93 13.79 -12.34
C CYS A 296 10.75 12.81 -13.51
N GLY A 297 10.33 11.58 -13.21
CA GLY A 297 9.94 10.63 -14.24
C GLY A 297 8.61 11.02 -14.91
N TYR A 298 8.52 10.86 -16.23
CA TYR A 298 7.33 11.20 -17.02
C TYR A 298 7.27 10.41 -18.34
N VAL A 299 6.11 10.45 -19.01
CA VAL A 299 5.97 9.98 -20.39
C VAL A 299 6.42 11.07 -21.34
N GLU A 300 7.52 10.83 -22.05
CA GLU A 300 7.98 11.73 -23.10
C GLU A 300 7.37 11.36 -24.44
N LYS A 301 7.05 12.38 -25.24
CA LYS A 301 6.69 12.27 -26.66
C LYS A 301 7.71 12.98 -27.55
N GLU A 302 8.27 12.24 -28.51
CA GLU A 302 9.08 12.78 -29.61
C GLU A 302 8.55 12.25 -30.95
N GLY A 303 7.89 13.13 -31.71
CA GLY A 303 7.15 12.73 -32.91
C GLY A 303 6.03 11.73 -32.58
N GLU A 304 6.10 10.54 -33.19
CA GLU A 304 5.17 9.42 -32.95
C GLU A 304 5.66 8.43 -31.88
N LEU A 305 6.89 8.64 -31.38
CA LEU A 305 7.51 7.76 -30.40
C LEU A 305 7.22 8.27 -28.98
N LEU A 306 7.02 7.30 -28.09
CA LEU A 306 6.85 7.54 -26.65
C LEU A 306 8.02 6.91 -25.91
N TYR A 307 8.46 7.56 -24.84
CA TYR A 307 9.57 7.10 -24.01
C TYR A 307 9.19 7.21 -22.54
N ASN A 308 9.74 6.31 -21.72
CA ASN A 308 9.78 6.46 -20.28
C ASN A 308 11.04 7.26 -19.95
N SER A 309 10.87 8.50 -19.47
CA SER A 309 11.96 9.47 -19.40
C SER A 309 12.00 10.17 -18.05
N MET A 310 13.10 10.85 -17.77
CA MET A 310 13.29 11.67 -16.59
C MET A 310 13.62 13.09 -17.00
N LEU A 311 12.86 14.08 -16.53
CA LEU A 311 13.24 15.48 -16.63
C LEU A 311 14.32 15.79 -15.60
N VAL A 312 15.34 16.56 -15.97
CA VAL A 312 16.33 17.12 -15.04
C VAL A 312 16.35 18.63 -15.24
N VAL A 313 15.82 19.36 -14.27
CA VAL A 313 15.59 20.80 -14.35
C VAL A 313 16.53 21.54 -13.38
N SER A 314 17.24 22.56 -13.88
CA SER A 314 18.17 23.38 -13.09
C SER A 314 17.46 24.29 -12.08
N PRO A 315 18.17 24.83 -11.08
CA PRO A 315 17.65 25.87 -10.17
C PRO A 315 17.04 27.10 -10.88
N GLU A 316 17.51 27.43 -12.09
CA GLU A 316 16.99 28.52 -12.93
C GLU A 316 15.71 28.12 -13.68
N GLY A 317 15.32 26.84 -13.60
CA GLY A 317 14.15 26.28 -14.24
C GLY A 317 14.37 25.85 -15.69
N GLU A 318 15.61 25.60 -16.09
CA GLU A 318 15.95 25.13 -17.45
C GLU A 318 16.03 23.60 -17.50
N LEU A 319 15.55 22.97 -18.57
CA LEU A 319 15.76 21.54 -18.80
C LEU A 319 17.22 21.33 -19.21
N VAL A 320 18.04 20.74 -18.33
CA VAL A 320 19.48 20.55 -18.57
C VAL A 320 19.84 19.14 -19.02
N CYS A 321 19.00 18.16 -18.70
CA CYS A 321 19.15 16.78 -19.14
C CYS A 321 17.76 16.12 -19.24
N ASN A 322 17.63 15.11 -20.11
CA ASN A 322 16.40 14.34 -20.28
C ASN A 322 16.73 12.85 -20.55
N PRO A 323 17.19 12.09 -19.54
CA PRO A 323 17.48 10.66 -19.70
C PRO A 323 16.24 9.87 -20.12
N ARG A 324 16.44 8.90 -21.01
CA ARG A 324 15.42 7.93 -21.45
C ARG A 324 15.77 6.55 -20.91
N LYS A 325 14.79 5.82 -20.39
CA LYS A 325 14.95 4.46 -19.88
C LYS A 325 15.53 3.56 -20.97
N THR A 326 16.64 2.91 -20.67
CA THR A 326 17.40 2.11 -21.66
C THR A 326 16.91 0.68 -21.67
N PHE A 327 16.80 0.05 -20.50
CA PHE A 327 16.25 -1.28 -20.35
C PHE A 327 14.78 -1.20 -19.98
N LEU A 328 13.93 -1.72 -20.86
CA LEU A 328 12.47 -1.66 -20.70
C LEU A 328 11.96 -2.86 -19.89
N TYR A 329 11.10 -2.60 -18.91
CA TYR A 329 10.35 -3.66 -18.22
C TYR A 329 9.18 -4.15 -19.06
N GLU A 330 8.57 -5.29 -18.71
CA GLU A 330 7.45 -5.86 -19.45
C GLU A 330 6.30 -4.87 -19.66
N THR A 331 5.99 -4.06 -18.64
CA THR A 331 4.99 -2.98 -18.73
C THR A 331 5.36 -1.94 -19.79
N ASP A 332 6.63 -1.51 -19.83
CA ASP A 332 7.11 -0.47 -20.77
C ASP A 332 7.10 -0.97 -22.22
N LYS A 333 7.49 -2.24 -22.46
CA LYS A 333 7.66 -2.81 -23.80
C LYS A 333 6.41 -2.74 -24.68
N SER A 334 5.23 -2.63 -24.06
CA SER A 334 3.95 -2.53 -24.78
C SER A 334 3.73 -1.16 -25.44
N TRP A 335 4.43 -0.11 -25.01
CA TRP A 335 4.17 1.26 -25.46
C TRP A 335 5.43 2.11 -25.70
N ALA A 336 6.49 1.91 -24.91
CA ALA A 336 7.69 2.73 -24.88
C ALA A 336 8.72 2.30 -25.92
N THR A 337 9.49 3.28 -26.39
CA THR A 337 10.72 3.08 -27.16
C THR A 337 11.89 3.13 -26.19
N ALA A 338 12.87 2.24 -26.35
CA ALA A 338 14.08 2.24 -25.52
C ALA A 338 14.94 3.47 -25.82
N GLY A 339 15.63 3.97 -24.78
CA GLY A 339 16.70 4.95 -24.92
C GLY A 339 17.91 4.39 -25.67
N ASN A 340 18.80 5.28 -26.11
CA ASN A 340 19.99 4.92 -26.88
C ASN A 340 21.20 4.52 -25.99
N GLY A 341 20.99 4.37 -24.68
CA GLY A 341 22.04 4.08 -23.70
C GLY A 341 21.88 4.88 -22.41
N PHE A 342 22.63 4.48 -21.39
CA PHE A 342 22.62 5.14 -20.09
C PHE A 342 23.17 6.57 -20.18
N CYS A 343 22.64 7.45 -19.33
CA CYS A 343 22.96 8.87 -19.36
C CYS A 343 23.77 9.29 -18.14
N THR A 344 24.84 10.04 -18.38
CA THR A 344 25.60 10.76 -17.34
C THR A 344 25.73 12.22 -17.74
N TRP A 345 25.66 13.11 -16.74
CA TRP A 345 25.84 14.53 -16.93
C TRP A 345 26.66 15.13 -15.78
N HIS A 346 27.52 16.10 -16.09
CA HIS A 346 28.25 16.85 -15.07
C HIS A 346 27.46 18.08 -14.66
N CYS A 347 27.06 18.12 -13.40
CA CYS A 347 26.31 19.21 -12.79
C CYS A 347 27.25 20.35 -12.39
N PRO A 348 27.21 21.51 -13.06
CA PRO A 348 28.21 22.55 -12.85
C PRO A 348 28.05 23.28 -11.51
N TRP A 349 26.84 23.41 -10.97
CA TRP A 349 26.61 24.11 -9.69
C TRP A 349 26.87 23.24 -8.46
N LEU A 350 26.69 21.91 -8.57
CA LEU A 350 27.11 20.98 -7.51
C LEU A 350 28.57 20.53 -7.68
N ASN A 351 29.16 20.77 -8.86
CA ASN A 351 30.45 20.20 -9.25
C ASN A 351 30.50 18.67 -9.10
N LYS A 352 29.39 18.00 -9.43
CA LYS A 352 29.24 16.53 -9.31
C LYS A 352 28.90 15.91 -10.65
N THR A 353 29.49 14.76 -10.95
CA THR A 353 29.10 13.91 -12.08
C THR A 353 27.96 13.00 -11.66
N ILE A 354 26.85 13.03 -12.40
CA ILE A 354 25.61 12.35 -12.03
C ILE A 354 25.22 11.36 -13.11
N SER A 355 25.06 10.09 -12.74
CA SER A 355 24.46 9.07 -13.60
C SER A 355 22.99 8.89 -13.27
N PHE A 356 22.16 8.76 -14.30
CA PHE A 356 20.72 8.61 -14.16
C PHE A 356 20.28 7.22 -14.58
N GLY A 357 19.48 6.58 -13.73
CA GLY A 357 18.85 5.30 -14.04
C GLY A 357 17.35 5.34 -13.81
N ILE A 358 16.61 4.57 -14.59
CA ILE A 358 15.16 4.40 -14.41
C ILE A 358 14.86 2.92 -14.19
N CYS A 359 14.56 2.55 -12.94
CA CYS A 359 14.11 1.23 -12.51
C CYS A 359 14.84 0.03 -13.17
N MET A 360 14.28 -0.49 -14.27
CA MET A 360 14.81 -1.68 -14.96
C MET A 360 16.24 -1.47 -15.50
N ASP A 361 16.72 -0.24 -15.67
CA ASP A 361 18.10 0.05 -16.06
C ASP A 361 19.16 -0.62 -15.16
N ILE A 362 18.85 -0.84 -13.88
CA ILE A 362 19.81 -1.47 -12.94
C ILE A 362 19.93 -2.99 -13.14
N ASN A 363 18.96 -3.61 -13.79
CA ASN A 363 18.89 -5.05 -14.00
C ASN A 363 19.70 -5.49 -15.22
N PRO A 364 20.00 -6.79 -15.35
CA PRO A 364 20.53 -7.33 -16.60
C PRO A 364 19.56 -7.10 -17.75
N ASP A 365 20.07 -6.81 -18.94
CA ASP A 365 19.24 -6.55 -20.12
C ASP A 365 18.23 -7.70 -20.35
N ASP A 366 16.96 -7.33 -20.47
CA ASP A 366 15.81 -8.21 -20.66
C ASP A 366 15.70 -9.37 -19.65
N PHE A 367 16.34 -9.26 -18.47
CA PHE A 367 16.58 -10.35 -17.52
C PHE A 367 17.24 -11.61 -18.14
N LYS A 368 17.92 -11.44 -19.28
CA LYS A 368 18.59 -12.51 -20.03
C LYS A 368 20.11 -12.38 -20.00
N ALA A 369 20.62 -11.15 -19.95
CA ALA A 369 22.04 -10.93 -19.79
C ALA A 369 22.54 -11.56 -18.46
N PRO A 370 23.81 -11.98 -18.39
CA PRO A 370 24.37 -12.53 -17.16
C PRO A 370 24.21 -11.56 -16.00
N PHE A 371 23.84 -12.05 -14.81
CA PHE A 371 23.73 -11.19 -13.63
C PHE A 371 25.04 -10.43 -13.34
N SER A 372 26.18 -11.03 -13.65
CA SER A 372 27.50 -10.40 -13.49
C SER A 372 27.85 -9.34 -14.55
N ALA A 373 26.97 -9.03 -15.50
CA ALA A 373 27.22 -8.01 -16.52
C ALA A 373 27.21 -6.59 -15.94
N TYR A 374 26.37 -6.35 -14.93
CA TYR A 374 26.26 -5.08 -14.21
C TYR A 374 26.31 -3.84 -15.12
N GLU A 375 25.53 -3.84 -16.19
CA GLU A 375 25.67 -2.89 -17.30
C GLU A 375 25.60 -1.43 -16.83
N PHE A 376 24.59 -1.10 -16.02
CA PHE A 376 24.46 0.23 -15.44
C PHE A 376 25.54 0.52 -14.39
N GLY A 377 25.87 -0.44 -13.52
CA GLY A 377 26.94 -0.27 -12.52
C GLY A 377 28.30 -0.02 -13.16
N THR A 378 28.61 -0.70 -14.27
CA THR A 378 29.81 -0.50 -15.08
C THR A 378 29.82 0.89 -15.71
N HIS A 379 28.70 1.34 -16.28
CA HIS A 379 28.56 2.70 -16.81
C HIS A 379 28.83 3.77 -15.74
N VAL A 380 28.33 3.58 -14.51
CA VAL A 380 28.59 4.48 -13.38
C VAL A 380 30.10 4.56 -13.07
N VAL A 381 30.81 3.42 -13.12
CA VAL A 381 32.26 3.33 -12.93
C VAL A 381 33.04 4.03 -14.03
N GLU A 382 32.74 3.74 -15.29
CA GLU A 382 33.41 4.32 -16.45
C GLU A 382 33.32 5.85 -16.46
N ASN A 383 32.21 6.39 -15.98
CA ASN A 383 31.98 7.83 -15.89
C ASN A 383 32.37 8.47 -14.54
N LYS A 384 32.83 7.68 -13.56
CA LYS A 384 33.29 8.17 -12.24
C LYS A 384 32.27 9.09 -11.56
N SER A 385 31.03 8.62 -11.48
CA SER A 385 29.91 9.42 -10.96
C SER A 385 30.04 9.70 -9.45
N ASP A 386 29.74 10.90 -9.02
CA ASP A 386 29.63 11.20 -7.58
C ASP A 386 28.24 10.78 -7.04
N LEU A 387 27.22 10.85 -7.90
CA LEU A 387 25.84 10.54 -7.55
C LEU A 387 25.19 9.62 -8.60
N VAL A 388 24.31 8.75 -8.13
CA VAL A 388 23.35 8.02 -8.96
C VAL A 388 21.95 8.48 -8.57
N LEU A 389 21.22 9.09 -9.50
CA LEU A 389 19.82 9.46 -9.32
C LEU A 389 18.93 8.45 -10.03
N PHE A 390 18.16 7.71 -9.25
CA PHE A 390 17.43 6.52 -9.71
C PHE A 390 15.90 6.63 -9.50
N ALA A 391 15.17 6.99 -10.56
CA ALA A 391 13.71 7.08 -10.49
C ALA A 391 13.10 5.69 -10.66
N CYS A 392 12.10 5.36 -9.84
CA CYS A 392 11.69 3.97 -9.73
C CYS A 392 10.18 3.76 -9.58
N ALA A 393 9.68 2.71 -10.23
CA ALA A 393 8.39 2.08 -10.02
C ALA A 393 8.58 0.56 -9.79
N TRP A 394 9.29 0.21 -8.72
CA TRP A 394 9.69 -1.18 -8.44
C TRP A 394 8.53 -2.02 -7.89
N ASN A 395 8.31 -3.17 -8.52
CA ASN A 395 7.26 -4.09 -8.12
C ASN A 395 7.57 -4.74 -6.77
N ASP A 396 6.52 -4.91 -5.97
CA ASP A 396 6.59 -5.58 -4.69
C ASP A 396 6.17 -7.05 -4.84
N PHE A 397 7.12 -7.94 -4.65
CA PHE A 397 6.91 -9.39 -4.63
C PHE A 397 7.14 -9.99 -3.23
N GLU A 398 7.36 -9.15 -2.22
CA GLU A 398 7.67 -9.58 -0.85
C GLU A 398 6.41 -9.56 0.03
N ASP A 399 6.38 -10.41 1.06
CA ASP A 399 5.30 -10.43 2.05
C ASP A 399 5.13 -9.06 2.74
N HIS A 400 3.91 -8.71 3.15
CA HIS A 400 3.56 -7.34 3.55
C HIS A 400 4.29 -6.82 4.81
N ASP A 401 4.76 -7.69 5.69
CA ASP A 401 5.33 -7.32 7.01
C ASP A 401 6.87 -7.32 7.06
N VAL A 402 7.53 -7.34 5.90
CA VAL A 402 8.99 -7.36 5.82
C VAL A 402 9.53 -5.94 5.62
N GLU A 403 10.59 -5.58 6.34
CA GLU A 403 11.32 -4.32 6.11
C GLU A 403 11.94 -4.28 4.70
N PRO A 404 12.21 -3.09 4.12
CA PRO A 404 12.64 -2.97 2.72
C PRO A 404 14.06 -3.47 2.42
N TYR A 405 14.79 -3.96 3.43
CA TYR A 405 16.22 -4.26 3.33
C TYR A 405 16.58 -5.22 2.20
N ARG A 406 15.73 -6.18 1.86
CA ARG A 406 16.00 -7.10 0.74
C ARG A 406 16.06 -6.37 -0.60
N THR A 407 15.10 -5.48 -0.85
CA THR A 407 15.09 -4.62 -2.04
C THR A 407 16.28 -3.65 -2.04
N LEU A 408 16.59 -3.03 -0.90
CA LEU A 408 17.75 -2.13 -0.78
C LEU A 408 19.08 -2.87 -1.04
N SER A 409 19.25 -4.06 -0.46
CA SER A 409 20.42 -4.92 -0.68
C SER A 409 20.54 -5.34 -2.13
N TYR A 410 19.42 -5.62 -2.81
CA TYR A 410 19.44 -5.95 -4.23
C TYR A 410 19.94 -4.76 -5.07
N TRP A 411 19.44 -3.55 -4.84
CA TRP A 411 19.93 -2.37 -5.57
C TRP A 411 21.42 -2.11 -5.31
N ALA A 412 21.88 -2.26 -4.06
CA ALA A 412 23.30 -2.16 -3.74
C ALA A 412 24.13 -3.25 -4.45
N GLU A 413 23.65 -4.50 -4.48
CA GLU A 413 24.30 -5.62 -5.16
C GLU A 413 24.44 -5.35 -6.66
N ARG A 414 23.43 -4.77 -7.31
CA ARG A 414 23.51 -4.40 -8.72
C ARG A 414 24.54 -3.29 -9.01
N LEU A 415 24.94 -2.54 -7.99
CA LEU A 415 26.00 -1.52 -8.05
C LEU A 415 27.34 -2.04 -7.50
N SER A 416 27.50 -3.36 -7.35
CA SER A 416 28.75 -3.98 -6.89
C SER A 416 30.02 -3.51 -7.63
N PRO A 417 30.03 -3.23 -8.95
CA PRO A 417 31.21 -2.68 -9.59
C PRO A 417 31.67 -1.35 -8.99
N VAL A 418 30.74 -0.47 -8.63
CA VAL A 418 31.03 0.84 -8.01
C VAL A 418 31.62 0.64 -6.62
N ILE A 419 30.99 -0.21 -5.81
CA ILE A 419 31.46 -0.60 -4.47
C ILE A 419 32.87 -1.17 -4.53
N THR A 420 33.12 -2.07 -5.49
CA THR A 420 34.43 -2.70 -5.71
C THR A 420 35.48 -1.66 -6.09
N ALA A 421 35.18 -0.80 -7.07
CA ALA A 421 36.10 0.23 -7.53
C ALA A 421 36.46 1.24 -6.43
N LEU A 422 35.50 1.61 -5.57
CA LEU A 422 35.73 2.44 -4.38
C LEU A 422 36.64 1.74 -3.38
N GLY A 423 36.39 0.46 -3.10
CA GLY A 423 37.19 -0.32 -2.15
C GLY A 423 38.62 -0.62 -2.62
N THR A 424 38.84 -0.76 -3.92
CA THR A 424 40.19 -1.00 -4.50
C THR A 424 40.97 0.28 -4.77
N GLY A 425 40.34 1.45 -4.68
CA GLY A 425 40.95 2.75 -4.99
C GLY A 425 41.07 3.05 -6.49
N GLU A 426 40.45 2.25 -7.36
CA GLU A 426 40.30 2.55 -8.80
C GLU A 426 39.39 3.76 -9.03
N TYR A 427 38.39 3.89 -8.16
CA TYR A 427 37.49 5.02 -8.11
C TYR A 427 38.14 6.16 -7.32
N THR A 428 38.66 7.17 -8.01
CA THR A 428 39.40 8.27 -7.38
C THR A 428 38.55 9.21 -6.54
N LYS A 429 37.22 9.05 -6.58
CA LYS A 429 36.27 9.85 -5.81
C LYS A 429 36.12 9.28 -4.39
N PRO A 430 35.94 10.14 -3.39
CA PRO A 430 35.86 9.71 -2.00
C PRO A 430 34.66 8.81 -1.73
N ASN A 431 33.54 8.97 -2.46
CA ASN A 431 32.36 8.13 -2.38
C ASN A 431 31.52 8.26 -3.66
N CYS A 432 30.51 7.40 -3.83
CA CYS A 432 29.41 7.56 -4.76
C CYS A 432 28.10 7.27 -3.99
N HIS A 433 27.13 8.18 -4.02
CA HIS A 433 25.85 8.00 -3.33
C HIS A 433 24.74 7.61 -4.30
N PHE A 434 23.94 6.63 -3.92
CA PHE A 434 22.75 6.19 -4.67
C PHE A 434 21.49 6.76 -4.02
N LEU A 435 20.78 7.61 -4.76
CA LEU A 435 19.52 8.21 -4.35
C LEU A 435 18.40 7.60 -5.19
N CYS A 436 17.46 6.94 -4.53
CA CYS A 436 16.30 6.30 -5.15
C CYS A 436 15.01 6.96 -4.68
N SER A 437 14.19 7.37 -5.64
CA SER A 437 12.80 7.73 -5.38
C SER A 437 11.91 6.69 -6.03
N ASN A 438 11.21 5.92 -5.21
CA ASN A 438 10.35 4.83 -5.63
C ASN A 438 8.92 5.03 -5.12
N ARG A 439 7.97 4.66 -5.96
CA ARG A 439 6.55 4.82 -5.65
C ARG A 439 6.01 3.71 -4.73
N ILE A 440 4.87 4.01 -4.13
CA ILE A 440 4.06 3.07 -3.34
C ILE A 440 2.70 2.84 -4.00
N GLY A 441 1.89 1.97 -3.39
CA GLY A 441 0.51 1.72 -3.80
C GLY A 441 0.38 0.55 -4.78
N SER A 442 -0.76 0.47 -5.46
CA SER A 442 -1.03 -0.57 -6.45
C SER A 442 -1.77 -0.05 -7.68
N GLU A 443 -1.49 -0.65 -8.83
CA GLU A 443 -2.10 -0.29 -10.11
C GLU A 443 -2.39 -1.54 -10.93
N ASN A 444 -3.65 -1.73 -11.33
CA ASN A 444 -4.06 -2.84 -12.20
C ASN A 444 -3.50 -4.21 -11.78
N GLY A 445 -3.43 -4.47 -10.46
CA GLY A 445 -2.93 -5.73 -9.89
C GLY A 445 -1.42 -5.77 -9.65
N THR A 446 -0.65 -4.76 -10.05
CA THR A 446 0.76 -4.58 -9.69
C THR A 446 0.87 -3.79 -8.39
N PHE A 447 1.67 -4.25 -7.44
CA PHE A 447 1.97 -3.54 -6.19
C PHE A 447 3.38 -2.95 -6.26
N PHE A 448 3.61 -1.78 -5.68
CA PHE A 448 4.92 -1.12 -5.65
C PHE A 448 5.49 -1.08 -4.23
N VAL A 449 6.78 -1.33 -4.12
CA VAL A 449 7.45 -1.64 -2.84
C VAL A 449 7.83 -0.40 -2.03
N GLY A 450 7.70 0.82 -2.56
CA GLY A 450 8.18 2.02 -1.87
C GLY A 450 9.68 1.96 -1.61
N ALA A 451 10.11 2.14 -0.37
CA ALA A 451 11.52 2.01 0.01
C ALA A 451 12.44 3.03 -0.69
N SER A 452 11.95 4.24 -0.98
CA SER A 452 12.81 5.35 -1.38
C SER A 452 13.97 5.49 -0.41
N CYS A 453 15.19 5.68 -0.89
CA CYS A 453 16.37 5.57 -0.04
C CYS A 453 17.56 6.40 -0.52
N VAL A 454 18.51 6.58 0.40
CA VAL A 454 19.86 7.07 0.12
C VAL A 454 20.85 6.03 0.63
N LEU A 455 21.73 5.56 -0.24
CA LEU A 455 22.79 4.61 0.10
C LEU A 455 24.16 5.26 -0.11
N SER A 456 25.09 5.01 0.80
CA SER A 456 26.52 5.18 0.57
C SER A 456 27.05 3.93 -0.11
N LEU A 457 27.81 4.06 -1.21
CA LEU A 457 28.42 2.91 -1.89
C LEU A 457 29.86 2.64 -1.43
N LYS A 458 30.52 3.62 -0.79
CA LYS A 458 31.71 3.37 0.03
C LYS A 458 31.28 2.82 1.37
N GLU A 459 31.91 1.72 1.78
CA GLU A 459 31.52 0.97 3.00
C GLU A 459 29.99 0.80 3.06
N PRO A 460 29.41 0.02 2.13
CA PRO A 460 27.99 0.09 1.78
C PRO A 460 27.05 0.17 2.97
N ALA A 461 26.32 1.28 3.07
CA ALA A 461 25.45 1.58 4.19
C ALA A 461 24.17 2.30 3.75
N VAL A 462 23.07 1.99 4.43
CA VAL A 462 21.81 2.71 4.27
C VAL A 462 21.93 4.01 5.08
N VAL A 463 21.94 5.16 4.39
CA VAL A 463 21.98 6.48 5.03
C VAL A 463 20.59 6.84 5.55
N ALA A 464 19.57 6.62 4.72
CA ALA A 464 18.17 6.78 5.10
C ALA A 464 17.27 5.98 4.14
N HIS A 465 16.07 5.62 4.61
CA HIS A 465 15.04 5.02 3.76
C HIS A 465 13.64 5.37 4.27
N ALA A 466 12.68 5.38 3.36
CA ALA A 466 11.25 5.38 3.66
C ALA A 466 10.74 3.95 3.88
N GLY A 467 9.54 3.82 4.43
CA GLY A 467 8.84 2.54 4.51
C GLY A 467 8.37 2.01 3.15
N ARG A 468 7.81 0.79 3.15
CA ARG A 468 7.32 0.15 1.91
C ARG A 468 5.95 0.65 1.43
N ARG A 469 5.18 1.25 2.34
CA ARG A 469 3.76 1.61 2.12
C ARG A 469 3.41 3.02 2.56
N SER A 470 4.34 3.69 3.21
CA SER A 470 4.17 5.05 3.70
C SER A 470 4.57 6.04 2.63
N GLU A 471 3.69 7.00 2.41
CA GLU A 471 3.98 8.14 1.56
C GLU A 471 4.78 9.15 2.37
N GLU A 472 6.00 9.45 1.92
CA GLU A 472 6.96 10.21 2.72
C GLU A 472 7.75 11.20 1.86
N LEU A 473 8.05 12.37 2.44
CA LEU A 473 9.08 13.27 1.93
C LEU A 473 10.37 13.00 2.71
N LEU A 474 11.26 12.20 2.12
CA LEU A 474 12.54 11.85 2.74
C LEU A 474 13.57 12.97 2.51
N ARG A 475 13.97 13.67 3.59
CA ARG A 475 15.03 14.68 3.56
C ARG A 475 16.30 14.11 4.17
N VAL A 476 17.40 14.15 3.41
CA VAL A 476 18.68 13.56 3.80
C VAL A 476 19.79 14.54 3.48
N GLU A 477 20.70 14.75 4.43
CA GLU A 477 21.95 15.47 4.21
C GLU A 477 23.01 14.44 3.81
N VAL A 478 23.57 14.60 2.62
CA VAL A 478 24.63 13.72 2.10
C VAL A 478 25.96 14.45 2.27
N PRO A 479 26.91 13.90 3.04
CA PRO A 479 28.17 14.58 3.33
C PRO A 479 29.02 14.75 2.06
N ASP A 480 29.51 15.96 1.83
CA ASP A 480 30.48 16.25 0.76
C ASP A 480 31.92 16.09 1.30
N GLU A 481 32.51 14.92 1.08
CA GLU A 481 33.88 14.61 1.52
C GLU A 481 34.97 15.44 0.78
N GLU A 482 34.64 16.20 -0.27
CA GLU A 482 35.63 17.03 -1.00
C GLU A 482 36.02 18.34 -0.26
N ILE A 483 35.26 18.78 0.75
CA ILE A 483 35.53 20.06 1.46
C ILE A 483 36.50 19.91 2.64
N ALA A 484 36.70 18.70 3.18
CA ALA A 484 37.52 18.48 4.37
C ALA A 484 39.06 18.53 4.15
N ALA A 485 39.53 18.73 2.91
CA ALA A 485 40.96 18.72 2.59
C ALA A 485 41.62 20.11 2.56
N GLY A 486 40.95 21.16 3.05
CA GLY A 486 41.49 22.52 2.99
C GLY A 486 40.85 23.52 3.95
N GLU A 487 40.93 23.28 5.26
CA GLU A 487 40.95 24.35 6.29
C GLU A 487 42.02 24.05 7.34
#